data_AF-A0A959F486-F1
#
_entry.id   AF-A0A959F486-F1
#
_cell.length_a   1.000
_cell.length_b   1.000
_cell.length_c   1.000
_cell.angle_alpha   90.00
_cell.angle_beta   90.00
_cell.angle_gamma   90.00
#
_symmetry.space_group_name_H-M   'P 1'
#
loop_
_entity.id
_entity.type
_entity.pdbx_description
1 polymer ?
#
loop_
_entity_poly.entity_id
_entity_poly.type
_entity_poly.pdbx_seq_one_letter_code
_entity_poly.pdbx_strand_id
1 'polypeptide(L)'
;SGDAFPIGITTLSYQASDGFQNSVCTFKITVIEYFPTGGSALSCRSQINLAVNADCEAPVGAGLFLLGNNYHCFDDYTVQFQNQFGFQIGPNLSSHIGQTIYAKVTDPATGNTCTTAVNLADNLAPAVTCLDTIVLPCSIPLQELDPDHLGWPQVEENCSGYTLQYSDQYVALACDDTLFNGEYSAYLRRIWLATDQHGNTSQPCRQLVLLRRFTLADLSFPPHYTDLPGQQPSLNCAAADTSPAFTGAPAIDGQPLYPFAAACEFTVQYTDQQIPFCGGGYTILRTWIVIDDCQNLFASYVQTIKVTDKTPPTISCPGSLSVGTNWANCTAVLQLPAATYSDNCSAVTSSIHSTAGTVNGNLLTNVPIGV
;
A
#
# COMPACT_ATOMS: atom_id res chain seq x y z
N SER A 1 41.90 -34.69 1.65
CA SER A 1 42.84 -33.73 2.29
C SER A 1 44.09 -33.69 1.45
N GLY A 2 44.55 -32.49 1.10
CA GLY A 2 45.74 -32.27 0.30
C GLY A 2 45.68 -30.90 -0.36
N ASP A 3 46.26 -29.90 0.29
CA ASP A 3 46.57 -28.62 -0.36
C ASP A 3 47.86 -28.77 -1.18
N ALA A 4 48.01 -27.93 -2.21
CA ALA A 4 49.24 -27.89 -3.01
C ALA A 4 50.45 -27.43 -2.20
N PHE A 5 51.64 -27.94 -2.51
CA PHE A 5 52.88 -27.45 -1.90
C PHE A 5 53.24 -26.07 -2.48
N PRO A 6 53.47 -25.04 -1.65
CA PRO A 6 53.96 -23.75 -2.14
C PRO A 6 55.39 -23.87 -2.67
N ILE A 7 55.82 -22.90 -3.50
CA ILE A 7 57.22 -22.77 -3.90
C ILE A 7 58.10 -22.69 -2.65
N GLY A 8 59.23 -23.38 -2.70
CA GLY A 8 60.16 -23.50 -1.58
C GLY A 8 60.19 -24.91 -1.00
N ILE A 9 60.58 -25.02 0.26
CA ILE A 9 60.84 -26.30 0.92
C ILE A 9 59.72 -26.58 1.92
N THR A 10 58.92 -27.61 1.66
CA THR A 10 57.98 -28.15 2.64
C THR A 10 58.56 -29.38 3.31
N THR A 11 58.56 -29.43 4.64
CA THR A 11 58.98 -30.62 5.39
C THR A 11 57.75 -31.41 5.79
N LEU A 12 57.62 -32.64 5.28
CA LEU A 12 56.59 -33.57 5.69
C LEU A 12 57.10 -34.46 6.82
N SER A 13 56.19 -34.81 7.72
CA SER A 13 56.46 -35.63 8.90
C SER A 13 55.45 -36.76 8.97
N TYR A 14 55.93 -38.00 8.98
CA TYR A 14 55.14 -39.17 9.35
C TYR A 14 55.41 -39.49 10.81
N GLN A 15 54.36 -39.58 11.61
CA GLN A 15 54.43 -40.02 12.99
C GLN A 15 53.71 -41.36 13.14
N ALA A 16 54.40 -42.33 13.72
CA ALA A 16 53.82 -43.60 14.13
C ALA A 16 53.87 -43.70 15.66
N SER A 17 52.74 -44.10 16.26
CA SER A 17 52.59 -44.27 17.70
C SER A 17 51.98 -45.63 17.99
N ASP A 18 52.49 -46.33 19.00
CA ASP A 18 51.91 -47.58 19.50
C ASP A 18 51.06 -47.38 20.77
N GLY A 19 50.81 -46.12 21.15
CA GLY A 19 50.08 -45.75 22.36
C GLY A 19 50.96 -45.54 23.60
N PHE A 20 52.27 -45.85 23.54
CA PHE A 20 53.22 -45.58 24.62
C PHE A 20 54.43 -44.75 24.18
N GLN A 21 54.90 -44.91 22.93
CA GLN A 21 55.98 -44.12 22.35
C GLN A 21 55.65 -43.65 20.93
N ASN A 22 56.23 -42.52 20.55
CA ASN A 22 56.07 -41.93 19.22
C ASN A 22 57.39 -41.98 18.48
N SER A 23 57.39 -42.46 17.24
CA SER A 23 58.49 -42.29 16.29
C SER A 23 58.07 -41.34 15.17
N VAL A 24 59.00 -40.49 14.75
CA VAL A 24 58.77 -39.48 13.72
C VAL A 24 59.83 -39.62 12.63
N CYS A 25 59.40 -39.66 11.38
CA CYS A 25 60.25 -39.63 10.19
C CYS A 25 59.88 -38.41 9.35
N THR A 26 60.86 -37.58 8.98
CA THR A 26 60.62 -36.41 8.15
C THR A 26 61.37 -36.48 6.83
N PHE A 27 60.76 -35.98 5.76
CA PHE A 27 61.40 -35.75 4.47
C PHE A 27 61.01 -34.40 3.89
N LYS A 28 61.82 -33.88 2.97
CA LYS A 28 61.62 -32.55 2.38
C LYS A 28 61.15 -32.68 0.93
N ILE A 29 60.19 -31.85 0.56
CA ILE A 29 59.76 -31.60 -0.82
C ILE A 29 60.20 -30.19 -1.17
N THR A 30 60.95 -30.03 -2.26
CA THR A 30 61.32 -28.73 -2.82
C THR A 30 60.52 -28.49 -4.08
N VAL A 31 59.66 -27.48 -4.08
CA VAL A 31 58.97 -26.99 -5.28
C VAL A 31 59.73 -25.79 -5.80
N ILE A 32 60.15 -25.83 -7.06
CA ILE A 32 60.86 -24.73 -7.73
C ILE A 32 59.92 -24.05 -8.73
N GLU A 33 60.15 -22.76 -8.95
CA GLU A 33 59.43 -21.99 -9.96
C GLU A 33 59.74 -22.51 -11.37
N TYR A 34 58.74 -22.53 -12.24
CA TYR A 34 58.92 -22.86 -13.64
C TYR A 34 59.49 -21.66 -14.41
N PHE A 35 60.57 -21.88 -15.16
CA PHE A 35 61.18 -20.87 -16.01
C PHE A 35 60.81 -21.13 -17.48
N PRO A 36 60.20 -20.14 -18.17
CA PRO A 36 59.77 -20.33 -19.54
C PRO A 36 60.94 -20.51 -20.52
N THR A 37 60.80 -21.49 -21.43
CA THR A 37 61.82 -21.79 -22.45
C THR A 37 61.54 -21.04 -23.75
N GLY A 38 62.58 -20.50 -24.40
CA GLY A 38 62.45 -19.89 -25.74
C GLY A 38 62.19 -18.37 -25.78
N GLY A 39 62.38 -17.66 -24.67
CA GLY A 39 62.26 -16.19 -24.60
C GLY A 39 61.00 -15.70 -23.87
N SER A 40 60.94 -14.40 -23.62
CA SER A 40 59.93 -13.72 -22.79
C SER A 40 58.69 -13.25 -23.57
N ALA A 41 58.28 -14.01 -24.58
CA ALA A 41 57.09 -13.67 -25.37
C ALA A 41 55.82 -13.82 -24.51
N LEU A 42 55.03 -12.75 -24.44
CA LEU A 42 53.77 -12.72 -23.70
C LEU A 42 52.60 -12.78 -24.68
N SER A 43 51.70 -13.74 -24.51
CA SER A 43 50.49 -13.87 -25.32
C SER A 43 49.25 -13.75 -24.43
N CYS A 44 48.34 -12.86 -24.82
CA CYS A 44 47.05 -12.69 -24.16
C CYS A 44 45.93 -13.29 -25.00
N ARG A 45 44.84 -13.69 -24.35
CA ARG A 45 43.57 -13.94 -25.02
C ARG A 45 43.12 -12.65 -25.72
N SER A 46 42.43 -12.78 -26.85
CA SER A 46 41.89 -11.60 -27.55
C SER A 46 40.76 -10.96 -26.74
N GLN A 47 39.84 -11.78 -26.24
CA GLN A 47 38.66 -11.34 -25.53
C GLN A 47 38.18 -12.41 -24.54
N ILE A 48 37.61 -11.97 -23.42
CA ILE A 48 36.88 -12.81 -22.47
C ILE A 48 35.53 -12.16 -22.11
N ASN A 49 34.53 -12.98 -21.82
CA ASN A 49 33.29 -12.55 -21.18
C ASN A 49 33.35 -13.01 -19.73
N LEU A 50 33.27 -12.08 -18.79
CA LEU A 50 33.42 -12.34 -17.37
C LEU A 50 32.12 -11.92 -16.66
N ALA A 51 31.39 -12.90 -16.15
CA ALA A 51 30.22 -12.67 -15.33
C ALA A 51 30.65 -12.48 -13.86
N VAL A 52 30.08 -11.49 -13.18
CA VAL A 52 30.32 -11.30 -11.74
C VAL A 52 29.47 -12.26 -10.90
N ASN A 53 29.89 -12.50 -9.65
CA ASN A 53 29.12 -13.25 -8.67
C ASN A 53 28.11 -12.34 -7.93
N ALA A 54 27.39 -12.90 -6.95
CA ALA A 54 26.38 -12.18 -6.17
C ALA A 54 26.94 -11.05 -5.29
N ASP A 55 28.26 -11.03 -5.06
CA ASP A 55 28.96 -9.94 -4.35
C ASP A 55 29.51 -8.90 -5.34
N CYS A 56 29.19 -9.03 -6.63
CA CYS A 56 29.66 -8.19 -7.74
C CYS A 56 31.17 -8.27 -7.99
N GLU A 57 31.74 -9.42 -7.63
CA GLU A 57 33.17 -9.71 -7.76
C GLU A 57 33.42 -10.77 -8.83
N ALA A 58 34.59 -10.70 -9.44
CA ALA A 58 35.09 -11.73 -10.32
C ALA A 58 36.62 -11.87 -10.18
N PRO A 59 37.17 -13.09 -10.22
CA PRO A 59 38.60 -13.30 -10.13
C PRO A 59 39.29 -12.78 -11.41
N VAL A 60 40.31 -11.94 -11.26
CA VAL A 60 40.98 -11.25 -12.36
C VAL A 60 42.51 -11.36 -12.31
N GLY A 61 43.03 -12.55 -12.00
CA GLY A 61 44.48 -12.83 -12.00
C GLY A 61 45.08 -13.00 -13.41
N ALA A 62 46.41 -12.93 -13.52
CA ALA A 62 47.11 -12.99 -14.82
C ALA A 62 46.82 -14.27 -15.62
N GLY A 63 46.63 -15.41 -14.94
CA GLY A 63 46.31 -16.69 -15.58
C GLY A 63 44.99 -16.70 -16.34
N LEU A 64 44.05 -15.79 -16.02
CA LEU A 64 42.80 -15.63 -16.77
C LEU A 64 43.06 -15.04 -18.16
N PHE A 65 44.00 -14.09 -18.26
CA PHE A 65 44.26 -13.30 -19.46
C PHE A 65 45.33 -13.90 -20.35
N LEU A 66 46.32 -14.58 -19.77
CA LEU A 66 47.40 -15.20 -20.54
C LEU A 66 46.89 -16.42 -21.34
N LEU A 67 47.45 -16.59 -22.54
CA LEU A 67 47.16 -17.71 -23.43
C LEU A 67 48.39 -18.62 -23.53
N GLY A 68 48.21 -19.90 -23.25
CA GLY A 68 49.30 -20.89 -23.25
C GLY A 68 49.75 -21.26 -21.83
N ASN A 69 50.88 -21.96 -21.73
CA ASN A 69 51.35 -22.58 -20.48
C ASN A 69 52.86 -22.39 -20.22
N ASN A 70 53.54 -21.55 -21.00
CA ASN A 70 54.99 -21.32 -20.88
C ASN A 70 55.24 -19.96 -20.22
N TYR A 71 54.88 -19.85 -18.93
CA TYR A 71 54.94 -18.62 -18.14
C TYR A 71 55.51 -18.91 -16.75
N HIS A 72 56.03 -17.88 -16.09
CA HIS A 72 56.31 -17.90 -14.65
C HIS A 72 55.03 -18.15 -13.84
N CYS A 73 55.13 -18.20 -12.51
CA CYS A 73 53.92 -18.27 -11.69
C CYS A 73 53.04 -17.03 -11.95
N PHE A 74 51.72 -17.23 -12.05
CA PHE A 74 50.81 -16.15 -12.46
C PHE A 74 50.81 -14.97 -11.48
N ASP A 75 51.18 -15.21 -10.23
CA ASP A 75 51.27 -14.18 -9.19
C ASP A 75 52.48 -13.24 -9.37
N ASP A 76 53.46 -13.62 -10.20
CA ASP A 76 54.61 -12.77 -10.53
C ASP A 76 54.25 -11.70 -11.57
N TYR A 77 53.13 -11.86 -12.26
CA TYR A 77 52.69 -10.90 -13.28
C TYR A 77 51.81 -9.82 -12.68
N THR A 78 51.97 -8.59 -13.19
CA THR A 78 51.11 -7.48 -12.78
C THR A 78 49.95 -7.32 -13.75
N VAL A 79 48.74 -7.17 -13.21
CA VAL A 79 47.52 -6.90 -13.99
C VAL A 79 47.07 -5.47 -13.71
N GLN A 80 46.86 -4.70 -14.76
CA GLN A 80 46.28 -3.36 -14.71
C GLN A 80 45.08 -3.28 -15.63
N PHE A 81 44.01 -2.64 -15.20
CA PHE A 81 42.82 -2.42 -16.02
C PHE A 81 42.87 -1.06 -16.69
N GLN A 82 42.36 -0.99 -17.91
CA GLN A 82 42.31 0.21 -18.73
C GLN A 82 40.95 0.35 -19.41
N ASN A 83 40.57 1.58 -19.73
CA ASN A 83 39.44 1.83 -20.63
C ASN A 83 39.86 1.69 -22.10
N GLN A 84 38.92 1.90 -23.03
CA GLN A 84 39.15 1.80 -24.48
C GLN A 84 40.23 2.76 -25.04
N PHE A 85 40.63 3.79 -24.28
CA PHE A 85 41.65 4.75 -24.68
C PHE A 85 43.01 4.48 -24.01
N GLY A 86 43.14 3.37 -23.26
CA GLY A 86 44.37 3.00 -22.56
C GLY A 86 44.60 3.73 -21.23
N PHE A 87 43.64 4.53 -20.75
CA PHE A 87 43.74 5.14 -19.42
C PHE A 87 43.48 4.09 -18.36
N GLN A 88 44.36 4.04 -17.36
CA GLN A 88 44.24 3.11 -16.24
C GLN A 88 42.96 3.38 -15.44
N ILE A 89 42.19 2.33 -15.18
CA ILE A 89 41.04 2.34 -14.28
C ILE A 89 41.41 1.59 -13.00
N GLY A 90 40.72 1.93 -11.91
CA GLY A 90 40.97 1.33 -10.59
C GLY A 90 40.69 -0.17 -10.57
N PRO A 91 41.15 -0.89 -9.53
CA PRO A 91 40.91 -2.32 -9.37
C PRO A 91 39.44 -2.64 -9.03
N ASN A 92 38.66 -1.67 -8.57
CA ASN A 92 37.23 -1.83 -8.38
C ASN A 92 36.52 -1.63 -9.74
N LEU A 93 36.01 -2.72 -10.29
CA LEU A 93 35.43 -2.78 -11.62
C LEU A 93 33.89 -2.74 -11.62
N SER A 94 33.26 -2.62 -10.45
CA SER A 94 31.79 -2.62 -10.30
C SER A 94 31.08 -1.59 -11.20
N SER A 95 31.63 -0.38 -11.30
CA SER A 95 31.09 0.68 -12.16
C SER A 95 31.26 0.44 -13.67
N HIS A 96 31.97 -0.62 -14.07
CA HIS A 96 32.22 -0.99 -15.46
C HIS A 96 31.46 -2.26 -15.87
N ILE A 97 30.57 -2.78 -15.02
CA ILE A 97 29.66 -3.88 -15.37
C ILE A 97 28.75 -3.43 -16.52
N GLY A 98 28.67 -4.24 -17.57
CA GLY A 98 27.99 -3.91 -18.83
C GLY A 98 28.89 -3.21 -19.87
N GLN A 99 30.17 -2.98 -19.57
CA GLN A 99 31.14 -2.37 -20.48
C GLN A 99 32.27 -3.33 -20.83
N THR A 100 33.00 -3.00 -21.90
CA THR A 100 34.27 -3.63 -22.26
C THR A 100 35.43 -2.83 -21.65
N ILE A 101 36.19 -3.47 -20.76
CA ILE A 101 37.46 -2.95 -20.25
C ILE A 101 38.64 -3.72 -20.86
N TYR A 102 39.86 -3.29 -20.59
CA TYR A 102 41.07 -3.91 -21.14
C TYR A 102 42.03 -4.28 -20.00
N ALA A 103 42.32 -5.57 -19.83
CA ALA A 103 43.29 -6.06 -18.86
C ALA A 103 44.67 -6.13 -19.50
N LYS A 104 45.59 -5.28 -19.04
CA LYS A 104 47.00 -5.27 -19.45
C LYS A 104 47.82 -6.10 -18.45
N VAL A 105 48.38 -7.20 -18.93
CA VAL A 105 49.33 -8.03 -18.17
C VAL A 105 50.74 -7.55 -18.49
N THR A 106 51.56 -7.33 -17.47
CA THR A 106 52.97 -6.96 -17.61
C THR A 106 53.86 -7.96 -16.86
N ASP A 107 54.82 -8.52 -17.58
CA ASP A 107 55.94 -9.27 -17.01
C ASP A 107 56.92 -8.27 -16.37
N PRO A 108 57.10 -8.27 -15.04
CA PRO A 108 58.00 -7.31 -14.39
C PRO A 108 59.48 -7.59 -14.67
N ALA A 109 59.86 -8.82 -15.01
CA ALA A 109 61.25 -9.19 -15.28
C ALA A 109 61.72 -8.62 -16.63
N THR A 110 60.81 -8.55 -17.62
CA THR A 110 61.16 -8.15 -18.99
C THR A 110 60.51 -6.86 -19.47
N GLY A 111 59.46 -6.40 -18.78
CA GLY A 111 58.65 -5.24 -19.19
C GLY A 111 57.72 -5.54 -20.37
N ASN A 112 57.70 -6.77 -20.89
CA ASN A 112 56.80 -7.16 -21.97
C ASN A 112 55.34 -7.15 -21.49
N THR A 113 54.45 -6.67 -22.35
CA THR A 113 53.03 -6.52 -22.01
C THR A 113 52.12 -7.06 -23.08
N CYS A 114 50.96 -7.59 -22.69
CA CYS A 114 49.88 -7.95 -23.60
C CYS A 114 48.54 -7.50 -23.01
N THR A 115 47.51 -7.40 -23.85
CA THR A 115 46.20 -6.88 -23.45
C THR A 115 45.08 -7.83 -23.86
N THR A 116 44.11 -8.04 -22.97
CA THR A 116 42.88 -8.80 -23.22
C THR A 116 41.67 -7.86 -23.10
N ALA A 117 40.74 -7.89 -24.05
CA ALA A 117 39.44 -7.23 -23.88
C ALA A 117 38.55 -8.05 -22.92
N VAL A 118 37.93 -7.41 -21.93
CA VAL A 118 37.09 -8.05 -20.91
C VAL A 118 35.71 -7.43 -20.97
N ASN A 119 34.73 -8.22 -21.39
CA ASN A 119 33.33 -7.83 -21.28
C ASN A 119 32.83 -8.24 -19.89
N LEU A 120 32.63 -7.27 -19.02
CA LEU A 120 32.03 -7.50 -17.72
C LEU A 120 30.52 -7.53 -17.87
N ALA A 121 29.89 -8.56 -17.35
CA ALA A 121 28.44 -8.70 -17.36
C ALA A 121 27.94 -9.06 -15.97
N ASP A 122 26.80 -8.48 -15.60
CA ASP A 122 25.94 -9.08 -14.60
C ASP A 122 24.91 -9.93 -15.33
N ASN A 123 24.87 -11.21 -14.98
CA ASN A 123 23.95 -12.18 -15.54
C ASN A 123 23.06 -12.78 -14.45
N LEU A 124 23.18 -12.30 -13.21
CA LEU A 124 22.36 -12.74 -12.10
C LEU A 124 21.09 -11.91 -12.10
N ALA A 125 19.96 -12.60 -12.02
CA ALA A 125 18.69 -11.93 -11.87
C ALA A 125 18.48 -11.54 -10.40
N PRO A 126 17.75 -10.44 -10.13
CA PRO A 126 17.29 -10.13 -8.79
C PRO A 126 16.51 -11.31 -8.18
N ALA A 127 16.56 -11.45 -6.86
CA ALA A 127 15.74 -12.41 -6.14
C ALA A 127 14.58 -11.70 -5.43
N VAL A 128 13.35 -12.17 -5.66
CA VAL A 128 12.14 -11.62 -5.00
C VAL A 128 11.67 -12.59 -3.92
N THR A 129 11.61 -12.12 -2.68
CA THR A 129 11.03 -12.88 -1.57
C THR A 129 9.52 -12.64 -1.53
N CYS A 130 8.75 -13.70 -1.76
CA CYS A 130 7.30 -13.61 -1.80
C CYS A 130 6.68 -13.27 -0.45
N LEU A 131 5.63 -12.47 -0.51
CA LEU A 131 4.73 -12.26 0.61
C LEU A 131 3.85 -13.50 0.82
N ASP A 132 3.53 -13.76 2.09
CA ASP A 132 2.58 -14.80 2.47
C ASP A 132 1.18 -14.56 1.90
N THR A 133 0.35 -15.60 1.96
CA THR A 133 -1.06 -15.47 1.58
C THR A 133 -1.78 -14.55 2.55
N ILE A 134 -2.51 -13.57 2.01
CA ILE A 134 -3.29 -12.62 2.78
C ILE A 134 -4.76 -13.03 2.72
N VAL A 135 -5.45 -13.05 3.86
CA VAL A 135 -6.90 -13.30 3.93
C VAL A 135 -7.59 -12.03 4.40
N LEU A 136 -8.50 -11.52 3.58
CA LEU A 136 -9.28 -10.30 3.84
C LEU A 136 -10.77 -10.61 3.79
N PRO A 137 -11.64 -9.80 4.43
CA PRO A 137 -13.07 -9.96 4.28
C PRO A 137 -13.49 -9.65 2.83
N CYS A 138 -14.46 -10.38 2.28
CA CYS A 138 -15.00 -10.07 0.94
C CYS A 138 -15.65 -8.68 0.85
N SER A 139 -15.99 -8.08 2.00
CA SER A 139 -16.56 -6.73 2.11
C SER A 139 -15.54 -5.61 1.89
N ILE A 140 -14.24 -5.95 1.79
CA ILE A 140 -13.20 -4.95 1.56
C ILE A 140 -13.36 -4.29 0.18
N PRO A 141 -13.23 -2.96 0.06
CA PRO A 141 -13.20 -2.31 -1.24
C PRO A 141 -12.04 -2.83 -2.10
N LEU A 142 -12.27 -3.03 -3.40
CA LEU A 142 -11.25 -3.61 -4.29
C LEU A 142 -9.98 -2.75 -4.41
N GLN A 143 -10.08 -1.44 -4.16
CA GLN A 143 -8.94 -0.52 -4.14
C GLN A 143 -7.97 -0.81 -3.00
N GLU A 144 -8.45 -1.37 -1.90
CA GLU A 144 -7.62 -1.75 -0.74
C GLU A 144 -6.81 -3.02 -1.01
N LEU A 145 -7.00 -3.68 -2.15
CA LEU A 145 -6.18 -4.83 -2.56
C LEU A 145 -4.84 -4.41 -3.19
N ASP A 146 -4.65 -3.12 -3.45
CA ASP A 146 -3.42 -2.57 -4.04
C ASP A 146 -2.19 -2.82 -3.12
N PRO A 147 -0.99 -3.07 -3.68
CA PRO A 147 0.21 -3.23 -2.88
C PRO A 147 0.53 -2.09 -1.91
N ASP A 148 0.11 -0.85 -2.20
CA ASP A 148 0.35 0.28 -1.30
C ASP A 148 -0.38 0.10 0.04
N HIS A 149 -1.45 -0.70 0.06
CA HIS A 149 -2.18 -1.07 1.27
C HIS A 149 -1.72 -2.41 1.86
N LEU A 150 -1.38 -3.39 1.01
CA LEU A 150 -1.06 -4.76 1.43
C LEU A 150 0.43 -5.02 1.69
N GLY A 151 1.30 -4.10 1.25
CA GLY A 151 2.74 -4.21 1.33
C GLY A 151 3.39 -4.71 0.02
N TRP A 152 4.68 -4.40 -0.09
CA TRP A 152 5.55 -4.75 -1.21
C TRP A 152 6.54 -5.85 -0.80
N PRO A 153 6.88 -6.81 -1.70
CA PRO A 153 7.86 -7.85 -1.40
C PRO A 153 9.27 -7.28 -1.27
N GLN A 154 10.15 -8.03 -0.62
CA GLN A 154 11.57 -7.69 -0.57
C GLN A 154 12.28 -8.17 -1.85
N VAL A 155 13.21 -7.36 -2.35
CA VAL A 155 14.02 -7.67 -3.52
C VAL A 155 15.49 -7.60 -3.11
N GLU A 156 16.21 -8.69 -3.32
CA GLU A 156 17.66 -8.77 -3.19
C GLU A 156 18.28 -8.55 -4.57
N GLU A 157 19.05 -7.47 -4.69
CA GLU A 157 19.80 -7.10 -5.88
C GLU A 157 21.07 -6.37 -5.44
N ASN A 158 22.23 -6.91 -5.82
CA ASN A 158 23.50 -6.51 -5.21
C ASN A 158 24.38 -5.67 -6.13
N CYS A 159 24.20 -5.75 -7.46
CA CYS A 159 25.15 -5.19 -8.42
C CYS A 159 24.63 -3.97 -9.16
N SER A 160 23.32 -3.75 -9.15
CA SER A 160 22.71 -2.61 -9.81
C SER A 160 21.44 -2.13 -9.11
N GLY A 161 20.80 -1.11 -9.68
CA GLY A 161 19.42 -0.80 -9.31
C GLY A 161 18.46 -1.79 -9.98
N TYR A 162 17.25 -1.91 -9.45
CA TYR A 162 16.20 -2.73 -10.05
C TYR A 162 14.90 -1.94 -10.23
N THR A 163 14.03 -2.49 -11.07
CA THR A 163 12.63 -2.12 -11.18
C THR A 163 11.78 -3.29 -10.72
N LEU A 164 10.71 -3.03 -9.97
CA LEU A 164 9.76 -4.05 -9.53
C LEU A 164 8.40 -3.76 -10.16
N GLN A 165 7.84 -4.76 -10.83
CA GLN A 165 6.53 -4.70 -11.45
C GLN A 165 5.64 -5.80 -10.91
N TYR A 166 4.32 -5.59 -11.01
CA TYR A 166 3.35 -6.61 -10.67
C TYR A 166 2.22 -6.69 -11.69
N SER A 167 1.57 -7.85 -11.72
CA SER A 167 0.34 -8.07 -12.49
C SER A 167 -0.67 -8.84 -11.67
N ASP A 168 -1.92 -8.43 -11.79
CA ASP A 168 -3.02 -8.95 -10.99
C ASP A 168 -4.03 -9.69 -11.85
N GLN A 169 -4.47 -10.83 -11.34
CA GLN A 169 -5.59 -11.59 -11.87
C GLN A 169 -6.63 -11.79 -10.77
N TYR A 170 -7.71 -11.01 -10.84
CA TYR A 170 -8.86 -11.15 -9.96
C TYR A 170 -9.82 -12.22 -10.49
N VAL A 171 -10.28 -13.11 -9.61
CA VAL A 171 -11.23 -14.18 -9.94
C VAL A 171 -12.31 -14.24 -8.88
N ALA A 172 -13.55 -13.94 -9.27
CA ALA A 172 -14.73 -14.22 -8.45
C ALA A 172 -15.02 -15.72 -8.46
N LEU A 173 -15.33 -16.27 -7.29
CA LEU A 173 -15.63 -17.68 -7.10
C LEU A 173 -17.14 -17.89 -7.07
N ALA A 174 -17.60 -19.01 -7.60
CA ALA A 174 -18.99 -19.40 -7.45
C ALA A 174 -19.29 -19.83 -6.01
N CYS A 175 -20.56 -19.84 -5.64
CA CYS A 175 -21.00 -20.28 -4.32
C CYS A 175 -20.62 -21.75 -4.03
N ASP A 176 -20.65 -22.59 -5.06
CA ASP A 176 -20.31 -24.02 -5.04
C ASP A 176 -18.86 -24.29 -5.46
N ASP A 177 -17.95 -23.31 -5.35
CA ASP A 177 -16.54 -23.48 -5.67
C ASP A 177 -15.91 -24.67 -4.92
N THR A 178 -15.25 -25.55 -5.69
CA THR A 178 -14.53 -26.70 -5.14
C THR A 178 -13.04 -26.42 -4.90
N LEU A 179 -12.50 -25.31 -5.43
CA LEU A 179 -11.08 -24.99 -5.29
C LEU A 179 -10.72 -24.67 -3.83
N PHE A 180 -11.61 -23.96 -3.15
CA PHE A 180 -11.49 -23.61 -1.75
C PHE A 180 -12.72 -24.02 -0.92
N ASN A 181 -13.45 -25.05 -1.37
CA ASN A 181 -14.61 -25.61 -0.68
C ASN A 181 -15.68 -24.57 -0.28
N GLY A 182 -15.84 -23.52 -1.10
CA GLY A 182 -16.81 -22.45 -0.86
C GLY A 182 -16.49 -21.49 0.31
N GLU A 183 -15.27 -21.52 0.86
CA GLU A 183 -14.87 -20.64 1.99
C GLU A 183 -14.58 -19.19 1.57
N TYR A 184 -14.30 -18.95 0.30
CA TYR A 184 -13.93 -17.65 -0.23
C TYR A 184 -14.84 -17.22 -1.37
N SER A 185 -15.14 -15.92 -1.42
CA SER A 185 -15.95 -15.31 -2.48
C SER A 185 -15.13 -14.97 -3.73
N ALA A 186 -13.84 -14.71 -3.55
CA ALA A 186 -12.93 -14.40 -4.64
C ALA A 186 -11.47 -14.61 -4.21
N TYR A 187 -10.57 -14.61 -5.18
CA TYR A 187 -9.15 -14.47 -4.94
C TYR A 187 -8.49 -13.55 -5.96
N LEU A 188 -7.42 -12.89 -5.54
CA LEU A 188 -6.50 -12.15 -6.39
C LEU A 188 -5.18 -12.92 -6.45
N ARG A 189 -4.77 -13.29 -7.66
CA ARG A 189 -3.44 -13.83 -7.90
C ARG A 189 -2.55 -12.70 -8.42
N ARG A 190 -1.57 -12.31 -7.60
CA ARG A 190 -0.57 -11.30 -7.94
C ARG A 190 0.75 -11.96 -8.31
N ILE A 191 1.34 -11.52 -9.41
CA ILE A 191 2.66 -11.98 -9.86
C ILE A 191 3.61 -10.79 -9.81
N TRP A 192 4.68 -10.93 -9.04
CA TRP A 192 5.77 -9.97 -8.89
C TRP A 192 6.94 -10.35 -9.78
N LEU A 193 7.54 -9.34 -10.41
CA LEU A 193 8.69 -9.50 -11.28
C LEU A 193 9.66 -8.32 -11.09
N ALA A 194 10.85 -8.60 -10.60
CA ALA A 194 11.97 -7.66 -10.56
C ALA A 194 12.87 -7.82 -11.79
N THR A 195 13.30 -6.70 -12.36
CA THR A 195 14.26 -6.62 -13.48
C THR A 195 15.36 -5.62 -13.13
N ASP A 196 16.61 -6.03 -13.24
CA ASP A 196 17.78 -5.19 -12.98
C ASP A 196 18.06 -4.19 -14.13
N GLN A 197 19.11 -3.37 -13.99
CA GLN A 197 19.51 -2.42 -15.05
C GLN A 197 20.15 -3.07 -16.27
N HIS A 198 20.55 -4.33 -16.17
CA HIS A 198 21.21 -5.10 -17.22
C HIS A 198 20.23 -5.99 -18.01
N GLY A 199 18.96 -6.03 -17.61
CA GLY A 199 17.86 -6.75 -18.23
C GLY A 199 17.61 -8.15 -17.67
N ASN A 200 18.34 -8.58 -16.64
CA ASN A 200 18.09 -9.85 -15.98
C ASN A 200 16.82 -9.75 -15.15
N THR A 201 16.00 -10.80 -15.23
CA THR A 201 14.65 -10.80 -14.66
C THR A 201 14.49 -11.96 -13.69
N SER A 202 14.00 -11.65 -12.49
CA SER A 202 13.72 -12.62 -11.42
C SER A 202 12.77 -13.74 -11.87
N GLN A 203 12.77 -14.84 -11.11
CA GLN A 203 11.68 -15.81 -11.23
C GLN A 203 10.36 -15.18 -10.73
N PRO A 204 9.22 -15.48 -11.38
CA PRO A 204 7.95 -14.89 -11.00
C PRO A 204 7.56 -15.31 -9.59
N CYS A 205 7.45 -14.34 -8.70
CA CYS A 205 6.98 -14.55 -7.35
C CYS A 205 5.44 -14.42 -7.32
N ARG A 206 4.75 -15.45 -6.81
CA ARG A 206 3.28 -15.52 -6.82
C ARG A 206 2.74 -15.30 -5.41
N GLN A 207 1.95 -14.24 -5.26
CA GLN A 207 1.20 -13.93 -4.04
C GLN A 207 -0.29 -14.21 -4.27
N LEU A 208 -0.94 -14.72 -3.23
CA LEU A 208 -2.38 -14.98 -3.23
C LEU A 208 -3.04 -14.10 -2.18
N VAL A 209 -4.11 -13.39 -2.56
CA VAL A 209 -5.00 -12.69 -1.63
C VAL A 209 -6.37 -13.34 -1.73
N LEU A 210 -6.88 -13.83 -0.61
CA LEU A 210 -8.14 -14.55 -0.52
C LEU A 210 -9.20 -13.68 0.15
N LEU A 211 -10.38 -13.57 -0.46
CA LEU A 211 -11.50 -12.80 0.06
C LEU A 211 -12.50 -13.73 0.74
N ARG A 212 -12.45 -13.77 2.07
CA ARG A 212 -13.24 -14.67 2.92
C ARG A 212 -14.72 -14.38 2.76
N ARG A 213 -15.50 -15.43 2.53
CA ARG A 213 -16.95 -15.38 2.43
C ARG A 213 -17.57 -15.22 3.82
N PHE A 214 -18.73 -14.59 3.86
CA PHE A 214 -19.53 -14.41 5.07
C PHE A 214 -20.93 -14.98 4.89
N THR A 215 -21.64 -15.08 6.00
CA THR A 215 -23.03 -15.50 6.04
C THR A 215 -23.88 -14.40 6.65
N LEU A 216 -25.21 -14.54 6.59
CA LEU A 216 -26.13 -13.62 7.26
C LEU A 216 -25.91 -13.52 8.79
N ALA A 217 -25.22 -14.47 9.41
CA ALA A 217 -24.89 -14.41 10.83
C ALA A 217 -23.87 -13.31 11.17
N ASP A 218 -23.07 -12.89 10.19
CA ASP A 218 -22.04 -11.87 10.34
C ASP A 218 -22.58 -10.45 10.07
N LEU A 219 -23.84 -10.36 9.67
CA LEU A 219 -24.48 -9.11 9.26
C LEU A 219 -24.76 -8.20 10.46
N SER A 220 -24.35 -6.94 10.32
CA SER A 220 -24.73 -5.85 11.22
C SER A 220 -25.65 -4.87 10.50
N PHE A 221 -26.64 -4.34 11.21
CA PHE A 221 -27.62 -3.39 10.65
C PHE A 221 -27.37 -1.96 11.15
N PRO A 222 -27.77 -0.93 10.37
CA PRO A 222 -27.52 0.45 10.73
C PRO A 222 -28.37 0.89 11.94
N PRO A 223 -27.91 1.90 12.69
CA PRO A 223 -28.60 2.37 13.89
C PRO A 223 -29.90 3.11 13.54
N HIS A 224 -30.78 3.21 14.52
CA HIS A 224 -31.97 4.07 14.45
C HIS A 224 -31.65 5.51 14.87
N TYR A 225 -32.42 6.48 14.35
CA TYR A 225 -32.32 7.90 14.68
C TYR A 225 -33.65 8.38 15.29
N THR A 226 -33.85 8.26 16.61
CA THR A 226 -35.16 8.51 17.22
C THR A 226 -35.15 9.25 18.57
N ASP A 227 -33.98 9.74 19.02
CA ASP A 227 -33.77 10.34 20.36
C ASP A 227 -34.10 9.38 21.55
N LEU A 228 -34.19 8.08 21.31
CA LEU A 228 -34.39 7.09 22.38
C LEU A 228 -33.03 6.67 22.98
N PRO A 229 -32.99 6.26 24.27
CA PRO A 229 -31.76 5.74 24.87
C PRO A 229 -31.17 4.59 24.06
N GLY A 230 -29.87 4.66 23.77
CA GLY A 230 -29.16 3.66 22.95
C GLY A 230 -29.34 3.80 21.44
N GLN A 231 -30.02 4.85 20.97
CA GLN A 231 -30.19 5.17 19.54
C GLN A 231 -29.59 6.54 19.21
N GLN A 232 -29.39 6.81 17.93
CA GLN A 232 -28.87 8.10 17.48
C GLN A 232 -29.94 9.20 17.69
N PRO A 233 -29.51 10.46 17.90
CA PRO A 233 -30.43 11.59 17.90
C PRO A 233 -31.19 11.70 16.58
N SER A 234 -32.43 12.16 16.60
CA SER A 234 -33.17 12.46 15.37
C SER A 234 -32.50 13.58 14.57
N LEU A 235 -32.75 13.58 13.26
CA LEU A 235 -32.17 14.57 12.35
C LEU A 235 -32.93 15.89 12.44
N ASN A 236 -32.21 17.00 12.31
CA ASN A 236 -32.83 18.31 12.21
C ASN A 236 -33.34 18.54 10.79
N CYS A 237 -34.63 18.80 10.62
CA CYS A 237 -35.27 19.12 9.33
C CYS A 237 -34.58 20.24 8.55
N ALA A 238 -33.90 21.15 9.25
CA ALA A 238 -33.14 22.25 8.65
C ALA A 238 -32.14 21.81 7.58
N ALA A 239 -31.54 20.62 7.77
CA ALA A 239 -30.52 20.05 6.91
C ALA A 239 -30.48 18.52 7.10
N ALA A 240 -31.64 17.86 7.04
CA ALA A 240 -31.72 16.42 7.26
C ALA A 240 -31.16 15.64 6.07
N ASP A 241 -29.99 15.02 6.25
CA ASP A 241 -29.48 13.99 5.33
C ASP A 241 -30.01 12.63 5.75
N THR A 242 -30.98 12.12 4.98
CA THR A 242 -31.60 10.81 5.23
C THR A 242 -31.01 9.70 4.37
N SER A 243 -29.96 9.99 3.59
CA SER A 243 -29.34 9.02 2.69
C SER A 243 -28.69 7.87 3.50
N PRO A 244 -28.57 6.66 2.91
CA PRO A 244 -27.80 5.58 3.51
C PRO A 244 -26.32 5.91 3.77
N ALA A 245 -25.73 6.84 3.01
CA ALA A 245 -24.36 7.28 3.24
C ALA A 245 -24.20 7.97 4.61
N PHE A 246 -25.24 8.69 5.06
CA PHE A 246 -25.24 9.36 6.36
C PHE A 246 -25.85 8.50 7.47
N THR A 247 -26.99 7.88 7.20
CA THR A 247 -27.76 7.09 8.18
C THR A 247 -27.29 5.66 8.33
N GLY A 248 -26.31 5.24 7.51
CA GLY A 248 -25.75 3.90 7.50
C GLY A 248 -26.51 2.93 6.60
N ALA A 249 -25.84 1.80 6.33
CA ALA A 249 -26.36 0.67 5.58
C ALA A 249 -25.98 -0.64 6.31
N PRO A 250 -26.58 -1.79 5.95
CA PRO A 250 -26.13 -3.10 6.41
C PRO A 250 -24.66 -3.30 6.09
N ALA A 251 -23.91 -3.88 7.02
CA ALA A 251 -22.46 -3.96 6.97
C ALA A 251 -21.94 -5.30 7.50
N ILE A 252 -20.77 -5.71 7.02
CA ILE A 252 -20.03 -6.88 7.49
C ILE A 252 -18.64 -6.40 7.93
N ASP A 253 -18.23 -6.74 9.15
CA ASP A 253 -17.00 -6.26 9.79
C ASP A 253 -16.85 -4.73 9.72
N GLY A 254 -17.96 -4.01 9.83
CA GLY A 254 -18.01 -2.54 9.77
C GLY A 254 -17.93 -1.94 8.37
N GLN A 255 -17.77 -2.75 7.32
CA GLN A 255 -17.78 -2.29 5.92
C GLN A 255 -19.19 -2.34 5.33
N PRO A 256 -19.73 -1.22 4.81
CA PRO A 256 -21.09 -1.16 4.30
C PRO A 256 -21.24 -1.95 2.99
N LEU A 257 -22.31 -2.74 2.90
CA LEU A 257 -22.69 -3.52 1.71
C LEU A 257 -23.52 -2.71 0.69
N TYR A 258 -23.76 -1.42 0.96
CA TYR A 258 -24.47 -0.50 0.06
C TYR A 258 -23.82 0.89 0.12
N PRO A 259 -23.67 1.60 -1.01
CA PRO A 259 -24.04 1.20 -2.38
C PRO A 259 -23.04 0.23 -3.02
N PHE A 260 -21.97 -0.11 -2.31
CA PHE A 260 -20.86 -0.88 -2.86
C PHE A 260 -21.22 -2.36 -2.89
N ALA A 261 -21.31 -2.92 -4.10
CA ALA A 261 -21.23 -4.36 -4.29
C ALA A 261 -19.79 -4.78 -3.98
N ALA A 262 -19.57 -5.23 -2.75
CA ALA A 262 -18.38 -5.94 -2.34
C ALA A 262 -18.11 -7.16 -3.23
N ALA A 263 -16.95 -7.82 -3.07
CA ALA A 263 -16.72 -9.14 -3.66
C ALA A 263 -17.66 -10.21 -3.10
N CYS A 264 -18.40 -9.90 -2.04
CA CYS A 264 -19.35 -10.81 -1.43
C CYS A 264 -20.57 -11.07 -2.33
N GLU A 265 -21.08 -12.29 -2.28
CA GLU A 265 -22.31 -12.72 -2.93
C GLU A 265 -23.56 -12.30 -2.13
N PHE A 266 -23.64 -11.01 -1.78
CA PHE A 266 -24.81 -10.42 -1.14
C PHE A 266 -25.48 -9.40 -2.05
N THR A 267 -26.80 -9.47 -2.10
CA THR A 267 -27.64 -8.46 -2.74
C THR A 267 -28.32 -7.62 -1.65
N VAL A 268 -28.12 -6.30 -1.68
CA VAL A 268 -28.73 -5.37 -0.70
C VAL A 268 -29.69 -4.41 -1.39
N GLN A 269 -30.90 -4.32 -0.87
CA GLN A 269 -31.91 -3.36 -1.31
C GLN A 269 -32.58 -2.69 -0.11
N TYR A 270 -33.16 -1.51 -0.34
CA TYR A 270 -34.00 -0.85 0.66
C TYR A 270 -35.22 -0.18 0.03
N THR A 271 -36.25 -0.02 0.86
CA THR A 271 -37.44 0.78 0.55
C THR A 271 -37.74 1.73 1.69
N ASP A 272 -38.05 2.98 1.35
CA ASP A 272 -38.41 4.00 2.33
C ASP A 272 -39.91 4.27 2.35
N GLN A 273 -40.49 4.23 3.54
CA GLN A 273 -41.84 4.72 3.79
C GLN A 273 -41.78 5.95 4.68
N GLN A 274 -42.19 7.11 4.14
CA GLN A 274 -42.26 8.36 4.89
C GLN A 274 -43.66 8.56 5.50
N ILE A 275 -43.68 8.86 6.80
CA ILE A 275 -44.89 9.12 7.58
C ILE A 275 -44.78 10.54 8.15
N PRO A 276 -45.53 11.52 7.63
CA PRO A 276 -45.51 12.88 8.15
C PRO A 276 -46.17 12.97 9.54
N PHE A 277 -45.70 13.89 10.39
CA PHE A 277 -46.39 14.29 11.62
C PHE A 277 -46.34 15.82 11.78
N CYS A 278 -47.02 16.36 12.79
CA CYS A 278 -47.19 17.82 12.94
C CYS A 278 -45.85 18.55 13.10
N GLY A 279 -45.81 19.83 12.68
CA GLY A 279 -44.65 20.70 12.91
C GLY A 279 -43.49 20.50 11.93
N GLY A 280 -43.77 20.07 10.70
CA GLY A 280 -42.73 19.93 9.66
C GLY A 280 -41.85 18.68 9.77
N GLY A 281 -42.05 17.89 10.84
CA GLY A 281 -41.36 16.63 11.06
C GLY A 281 -41.96 15.45 10.30
N TYR A 282 -41.16 14.42 10.10
CA TYR A 282 -41.60 13.16 9.52
C TYR A 282 -40.73 12.01 10.02
N THR A 283 -41.25 10.79 9.93
CA THR A 283 -40.51 9.56 10.22
C THR A 283 -40.34 8.79 8.92
N ILE A 284 -39.13 8.36 8.61
CA ILE A 284 -38.85 7.36 7.57
C ILE A 284 -38.71 6.00 8.25
N LEU A 285 -39.50 5.03 7.79
CA LEU A 285 -39.28 3.62 8.04
C LEU A 285 -38.58 3.03 6.83
N ARG A 286 -37.26 2.84 6.94
CA ARG A 286 -36.43 2.23 5.91
C ARG A 286 -36.33 0.74 6.14
N THR A 287 -36.88 -0.06 5.24
CA THR A 287 -36.76 -1.52 5.30
C THR A 287 -35.58 -1.95 4.46
N TRP A 288 -34.55 -2.50 5.10
CA TRP A 288 -33.42 -3.16 4.47
C TRP A 288 -33.72 -4.63 4.21
N ILE A 289 -33.32 -5.11 3.04
CA ILE A 289 -33.35 -6.52 2.66
C ILE A 289 -31.94 -6.88 2.19
N VAL A 290 -31.35 -7.89 2.83
CA VAL A 290 -30.04 -8.44 2.48
C VAL A 290 -30.25 -9.91 2.11
N ILE A 291 -29.92 -10.27 0.88
CA ILE A 291 -30.04 -11.63 0.35
C ILE A 291 -28.63 -12.22 0.26
N ASP A 292 -28.44 -13.39 0.84
CA ASP A 292 -27.29 -14.25 0.62
C ASP A 292 -27.57 -15.10 -0.61
N ASP A 293 -26.92 -14.76 -1.74
CA ASP A 293 -27.16 -15.39 -3.03
C ASP A 293 -26.64 -16.84 -3.06
N CYS A 294 -25.67 -17.18 -2.18
CA CYS A 294 -25.12 -18.53 -2.08
C CYS A 294 -26.01 -19.48 -1.28
N GLN A 295 -26.62 -18.99 -0.22
CA GLN A 295 -27.50 -19.80 0.63
C GLN A 295 -28.98 -19.68 0.24
N ASN A 296 -29.31 -18.74 -0.65
CA ASN A 296 -30.70 -18.39 -0.99
C ASN A 296 -31.53 -18.06 0.27
N LEU A 297 -30.89 -17.37 1.22
CA LEU A 297 -31.48 -16.90 2.46
C LEU A 297 -31.55 -15.37 2.44
N PHE A 298 -32.41 -14.78 3.28
CA PHE A 298 -32.45 -13.33 3.42
C PHE A 298 -32.66 -12.90 4.87
N ALA A 299 -32.16 -11.71 5.18
CA ALA A 299 -32.42 -11.00 6.42
C ALA A 299 -33.15 -9.68 6.09
N SER A 300 -34.04 -9.26 6.99
CA SER A 300 -34.77 -8.00 6.87
C SER A 300 -34.71 -7.21 8.17
N TYR A 301 -34.58 -5.90 8.05
CA TYR A 301 -34.47 -5.00 9.19
C TYR A 301 -35.11 -3.64 8.89
N VAL A 302 -35.90 -3.14 9.84
CA VAL A 302 -36.55 -1.82 9.71
C VAL A 302 -35.78 -0.79 10.51
N GLN A 303 -35.10 0.12 9.81
CA GLN A 303 -34.45 1.29 10.39
C GLN A 303 -35.46 2.44 10.53
N THR A 304 -35.62 2.98 11.74
CA THR A 304 -36.45 4.18 11.99
C THR A 304 -35.59 5.43 11.99
N ILE A 305 -35.91 6.40 11.13
CA ILE A 305 -35.22 7.69 11.02
C ILE A 305 -36.25 8.80 11.26
N LYS A 306 -36.15 9.49 12.40
CA LYS A 306 -36.98 10.66 12.69
C LYS A 306 -36.29 11.93 12.25
N VAL A 307 -37.07 12.80 11.61
CA VAL A 307 -36.71 14.16 11.28
C VAL A 307 -37.61 15.09 12.08
N THR A 308 -37.02 15.91 12.93
CA THR A 308 -37.74 16.79 13.86
C THR A 308 -37.21 18.21 13.76
N ASP A 309 -38.07 19.18 14.07
CA ASP A 309 -37.64 20.56 14.23
C ASP A 309 -36.88 20.75 15.54
N LYS A 310 -35.59 21.08 15.39
CA LYS A 310 -34.68 21.39 16.50
C LYS A 310 -34.18 22.83 16.45
N THR A 311 -34.67 23.64 15.51
CA THR A 311 -34.21 25.01 15.30
C THR A 311 -35.33 25.97 15.68
N PRO A 312 -35.11 26.96 16.56
CA PRO A 312 -36.15 27.94 16.85
C PRO A 312 -36.40 28.85 15.63
N PRO A 313 -37.62 29.41 15.49
CA PRO A 313 -37.93 30.35 14.43
C PRO A 313 -37.12 31.64 14.60
N THR A 314 -36.83 32.28 13.47
CA THR A 314 -36.24 33.62 13.44
C THR A 314 -37.35 34.67 13.43
N ILE A 315 -37.18 35.75 14.19
CA ILE A 315 -38.11 36.89 14.23
C ILE A 315 -37.35 38.20 14.12
N SER A 316 -37.83 39.11 13.27
CA SER A 316 -37.35 40.47 13.15
C SER A 316 -38.45 41.44 13.57
N CYS A 317 -38.20 42.14 14.67
CA CYS A 317 -39.14 43.11 15.22
C CYS A 317 -39.10 44.42 14.40
N PRO A 318 -40.24 45.08 14.20
CA PRO A 318 -40.26 46.46 13.72
C PRO A 318 -39.49 47.39 14.65
N GLY A 319 -38.99 48.50 14.11
CA GLY A 319 -38.33 49.55 14.91
C GLY A 319 -39.28 50.20 15.93
N SER A 320 -38.72 50.99 16.84
CA SER A 320 -39.51 51.74 17.82
C SER A 320 -40.45 52.73 17.12
N LEU A 321 -41.63 52.91 17.71
CA LEU A 321 -42.68 53.80 17.20
C LEU A 321 -42.92 54.90 18.23
N SER A 322 -43.15 56.13 17.76
CA SER A 322 -43.52 57.25 18.59
C SER A 322 -44.84 57.84 18.09
N VAL A 323 -45.81 57.96 18.98
CA VAL A 323 -47.14 58.50 18.69
C VAL A 323 -47.58 59.48 19.77
N GLY A 324 -48.28 60.53 19.36
CA GLY A 324 -48.90 61.46 20.30
C GLY A 324 -50.18 60.89 20.91
N THR A 325 -50.49 61.30 22.14
CA THR A 325 -51.76 60.98 22.77
C THR A 325 -52.89 61.89 22.29
N ASN A 326 -54.13 61.43 22.44
CA ASN A 326 -55.31 62.23 22.18
C ASN A 326 -55.51 63.26 23.30
N TRP A 327 -55.80 64.52 22.92
CA TRP A 327 -55.99 65.64 23.84
C TRP A 327 -57.12 65.45 24.87
N ALA A 328 -58.11 64.62 24.57
CA ALA A 328 -59.30 64.45 25.41
C ALA A 328 -59.12 63.38 26.51
N ASN A 329 -58.27 62.38 26.30
CA ASN A 329 -58.16 61.23 27.21
C ASN A 329 -56.71 60.83 27.55
N CYS A 330 -55.71 61.57 27.05
CA CYS A 330 -54.28 61.33 27.28
C CYS A 330 -53.81 59.90 26.97
N THR A 331 -54.46 59.21 26.02
CA THR A 331 -54.04 57.89 25.54
C THR A 331 -53.78 57.87 24.04
N ALA A 332 -52.96 56.93 23.58
CA ALA A 332 -52.67 56.72 22.16
C ALA A 332 -53.34 55.45 21.61
N VAL A 333 -53.61 55.49 20.31
CA VAL A 333 -54.02 54.33 19.50
C VAL A 333 -52.99 54.19 18.38
N LEU A 334 -52.41 53.00 18.24
CA LEU A 334 -51.35 52.71 17.29
C LEU A 334 -51.65 51.42 16.53
N GLN A 335 -51.49 51.47 15.20
CA GLN A 335 -51.42 50.27 14.38
C GLN A 335 -49.99 49.71 14.44
N LEU A 336 -49.84 48.51 15.00
CA LEU A 336 -48.57 47.82 15.09
C LEU A 336 -48.18 47.27 13.71
N PRO A 337 -47.00 47.63 13.18
CA PRO A 337 -46.45 46.99 12.00
C PRO A 337 -46.23 45.50 12.28
N ALA A 338 -46.39 44.68 11.25
CA ALA A 338 -46.16 43.25 11.36
C ALA A 338 -44.66 42.97 11.57
N ALA A 339 -44.32 42.14 12.55
CA ALA A 339 -43.02 41.52 12.62
C ALA A 339 -42.87 40.52 11.46
N THR A 340 -41.67 40.37 10.92
CA THR A 340 -41.37 39.29 9.99
C THR A 340 -40.80 38.12 10.78
N TYR A 341 -41.22 36.92 10.42
CA TYR A 341 -40.73 35.70 11.03
C TYR A 341 -40.63 34.61 9.98
N SER A 342 -39.68 33.72 10.17
CA SER A 342 -39.48 32.58 9.29
C SER A 342 -38.92 31.42 10.08
N ASP A 343 -39.37 30.23 9.70
CA ASP A 343 -38.84 28.97 10.16
C ASP A 343 -38.63 28.08 8.95
N ASN A 344 -37.54 27.32 8.96
CA ASN A 344 -37.11 26.51 7.83
C ASN A 344 -37.73 25.12 7.82
N CYS A 345 -38.51 24.77 8.85
CA CYS A 345 -39.05 23.45 9.06
C CYS A 345 -40.56 23.45 9.24
N SER A 346 -41.07 24.40 10.01
CA SER A 346 -42.44 24.41 10.49
C SER A 346 -43.15 25.73 10.19
N ALA A 347 -44.48 25.72 10.32
CA ALA A 347 -45.26 26.95 10.23
C ALA A 347 -45.16 27.73 11.55
N VAL A 348 -44.87 29.03 11.47
CA VAL A 348 -44.77 29.89 12.66
C VAL A 348 -46.11 30.57 12.94
N THR A 349 -46.55 30.55 14.20
CA THR A 349 -47.66 31.36 14.71
C THR A 349 -47.14 32.45 15.63
N SER A 350 -47.57 33.70 15.46
CA SER A 350 -47.18 34.83 16.30
C SER A 350 -48.34 35.37 17.13
N SER A 351 -48.08 35.77 18.38
CA SER A 351 -49.01 36.56 19.21
C SER A 351 -48.34 37.86 19.67
N ILE A 352 -49.15 38.90 19.84
CA ILE A 352 -48.69 40.21 20.33
C ILE A 352 -49.12 40.37 21.79
N HIS A 353 -48.17 40.68 22.65
CA HIS A 353 -48.41 40.99 24.06
C HIS A 353 -47.93 42.42 24.35
N SER A 354 -48.72 43.18 25.12
CA SER A 354 -48.37 44.53 25.56
C SER A 354 -48.48 44.65 27.08
N THR A 355 -47.54 45.36 27.69
CA THR A 355 -47.56 45.70 29.13
C THR A 355 -48.44 46.91 29.44
N ALA A 356 -48.85 47.68 28.42
CA ALA A 356 -49.77 48.81 28.54
C ALA A 356 -50.77 48.86 27.39
N GLY A 357 -51.98 49.37 27.66
CA GLY A 357 -53.06 49.39 26.68
C GLY A 357 -53.67 48.00 26.41
N THR A 358 -54.42 47.88 25.32
CA THR A 358 -55.14 46.66 24.92
C THR A 358 -54.87 46.34 23.46
N VAL A 359 -54.46 45.10 23.18
CA VAL A 359 -54.18 44.57 21.84
C VAL A 359 -55.45 43.94 21.26
N ASN A 360 -55.81 44.31 20.02
CA ASN A 360 -56.84 43.65 19.23
C ASN A 360 -56.36 43.50 17.78
N GLY A 361 -55.99 42.28 17.38
CA GLY A 361 -55.25 42.06 16.14
C GLY A 361 -53.93 42.84 16.14
N ASN A 362 -53.75 43.71 15.16
CA ASN A 362 -52.57 44.59 15.06
C ASN A 362 -52.83 46.00 15.63
N LEU A 363 -53.97 46.25 16.27
CA LEU A 363 -54.28 47.56 16.85
C LEU A 363 -54.00 47.56 18.37
N LEU A 364 -53.18 48.49 18.83
CA LEU A 364 -52.91 48.75 20.24
C LEU A 364 -53.65 50.03 20.67
N THR A 365 -54.49 49.93 21.70
CA THR A 365 -55.36 51.02 22.17
C THR A 365 -55.12 51.35 23.64
N ASN A 366 -55.56 52.52 24.11
CA ASN A 366 -55.48 52.94 25.52
C ASN A 366 -54.04 52.96 26.09
N VAL A 367 -53.04 53.28 25.27
CA VAL A 367 -51.63 53.38 25.71
C VAL A 367 -51.41 54.70 26.46
N PRO A 368 -50.97 54.70 27.73
CA PRO A 368 -50.75 55.93 28.49
C PRO A 368 -49.44 56.63 28.11
N ILE A 369 -49.28 57.88 28.54
CA ILE A 369 -48.05 58.66 28.34
C ILE A 369 -46.88 58.02 29.10
N GLY A 370 -45.70 57.94 28.45
CA GLY A 370 -44.45 57.53 29.10
C GLY A 370 -44.14 56.03 29.06
N VAL A 371 -44.89 55.27 28.26
CA VAL A 371 -44.63 53.86 27.92
C VAL A 371 -43.80 53.76 26.65
#